data_AF-A0A973FIL5-F1
#
_entry.id   AF-A0A973FIL5-F1
#
_cell.length_a   1.000
_cell.length_b   1.000
_cell.length_c   1.000
_cell.angle_alpha   90.00
_cell.angle_beta   90.00
_cell.angle_gamma   90.00
#
_symmetry.space_group_name_H-M   'P 1'
#
loop_
_entity.id
_entity.type
_entity.pdbx_description
1 polymer ?
#
loop_
_entity_poly.entity_id
_entity_poly.type
_entity_poly.pdbx_seq_one_letter_code
_entity_poly.pdbx_strand_id
1 'polypeptide(L)'
;MKKYFQQISQQFSKNSTRIYLVLANVVLTCFAIWFSNVGLLPFKNLGDFAFFVILALMFALYRPGWAFVLFIGSLALENINLAPSSIGISLRPYQLFGALTLLAVALRHLIGRRVVTLFKLKWYDALPILFVLSGFLSGLGAANRGLSLKQALIAASFVALYFLVRVYVQSFADLGKIALFFLSSGVVVVCYSIWQNIRFSSGFKSFETMPGRPNGTFSEPDWLGIYLTFLLASLLVWLFYVSKNHNEKESRLILNFKFEILNQFFNVQIFKKVVVYIFITLVTIALILTVSRSAWIGAVLIALGFLKIVLLYGEKESQVTGRSGKFWQSVMFDLKRPWNWKGFSKSSGFLVGIFAISVGAIFVFHLTTFQLGSRVQSTGGLQKITIACQGGLDVAVPQKINNVEELANYQCWHINLEDIEKEKKLGSIVQEVYRSDPNVGIRGKIYRTAFEQIKKHPIVGIGWGSVSTILGTDERGTGLNASNIFLDSWLGAGLLGLLAFSVLLGYVFVFAYLKFVKSQGTEIASTFVIFGVFAIFVPNLFNSGIFLGFVWVFLAIAVSLLADTK
;
A
#
# COMPACT_ATOMS: atom_id res chain seq x y z
N MET A 1 2.41 -17.70 41.31
CA MET A 1 3.16 -17.80 40.02
C MET A 1 2.91 -19.11 39.25
N LYS A 2 3.10 -20.31 39.82
CA LYS A 2 2.92 -21.61 39.12
C LYS A 2 1.48 -21.85 38.60
N LYS A 3 0.47 -21.54 39.43
CA LYS A 3 -0.98 -21.58 39.06
C LYS A 3 -1.33 -20.59 37.93
N TYR A 4 -0.68 -19.42 37.91
CA TYR A 4 -0.85 -18.40 36.88
C TYR A 4 -0.20 -18.80 35.55
N PHE A 5 0.99 -19.41 35.59
CA PHE A 5 1.62 -19.99 34.39
C PHE A 5 0.80 -21.15 33.80
N GLN A 6 0.19 -21.98 34.64
CA GLN A 6 -0.72 -23.03 34.18
C GLN A 6 -2.01 -22.47 33.55
N GLN A 7 -2.56 -21.37 34.08
CA GLN A 7 -3.71 -20.66 33.48
C GLN A 7 -3.35 -19.99 32.15
N ILE A 8 -2.16 -19.38 32.04
CA ILE A 8 -1.64 -18.83 30.79
C ILE A 8 -1.47 -19.95 29.74
N SER A 9 -0.89 -21.09 30.14
CA SER A 9 -0.74 -22.27 29.28
C SER A 9 -2.09 -22.82 28.79
N GLN A 10 -3.10 -22.89 29.67
CA GLN A 10 -4.46 -23.32 29.30
C GLN A 10 -5.22 -22.29 28.45
N GLN A 11 -4.91 -21.00 28.52
CA GLN A 11 -5.50 -19.97 27.65
C GLN A 11 -4.89 -19.97 26.25
N PHE A 12 -3.58 -20.20 26.13
CA PHE A 12 -2.93 -20.41 24.85
C PHE A 12 -3.50 -21.63 24.12
N SER A 13 -3.89 -22.70 24.83
CA SER A 13 -4.34 -23.95 24.21
C SER A 13 -5.67 -23.86 23.42
N LYS A 14 -6.51 -22.85 23.66
CA LYS A 14 -7.85 -22.74 23.03
C LYS A 14 -7.86 -22.12 21.62
N ASN A 15 -6.79 -21.44 21.22
CA ASN A 15 -6.63 -20.88 19.86
C ASN A 15 -5.14 -20.72 19.44
N SER A 16 -4.28 -21.60 19.98
CA SER A 16 -2.82 -21.56 19.87
C SER A 16 -2.32 -21.48 18.44
N THR A 17 -2.90 -22.26 17.53
CA THR A 17 -2.42 -22.36 16.14
C THR A 17 -2.45 -21.03 15.41
N ARG A 18 -3.52 -20.23 15.57
CA ARG A 18 -3.62 -18.92 14.91
C ARG A 18 -2.53 -17.97 15.41
N ILE A 19 -2.26 -17.98 16.72
CA ILE A 19 -1.23 -17.13 17.33
C ILE A 19 0.15 -17.56 16.86
N TYR A 20 0.44 -18.87 16.87
CA TYR A 20 1.71 -19.38 16.37
C TYR A 20 1.92 -19.06 14.89
N LEU A 21 0.89 -19.12 14.06
CA LEU A 21 1.00 -18.73 12.66
C LEU A 21 1.25 -17.22 12.47
N VAL A 22 0.63 -16.37 13.28
CA VAL A 22 0.88 -14.91 13.24
C VAL A 22 2.30 -14.60 13.73
N LEU A 23 2.75 -15.24 14.81
CA LEU A 23 4.13 -15.11 15.29
C LEU A 23 5.11 -15.62 14.23
N ALA A 24 4.84 -16.78 13.62
CA ALA A 24 5.64 -17.31 12.53
C ALA A 24 5.68 -16.32 11.35
N ASN A 25 4.56 -15.68 11.02
CA ASN A 25 4.53 -14.65 9.97
C ASN A 25 5.43 -13.44 10.31
N VAL A 26 5.35 -12.93 11.54
CA VAL A 26 6.21 -11.83 12.01
C VAL A 26 7.69 -12.25 11.93
N VAL A 27 8.00 -13.43 12.46
CA VAL A 27 9.36 -14.00 12.45
C VAL A 27 9.88 -14.15 11.02
N LEU A 28 9.11 -14.78 10.13
CA LEU A 28 9.48 -14.94 8.71
C LEU A 28 9.67 -13.59 8.01
N THR A 29 8.84 -12.59 8.30
CA THR A 29 8.97 -11.25 7.74
C THR A 29 10.27 -10.59 8.21
N CYS A 30 10.59 -10.65 9.51
CA CYS A 30 11.83 -10.13 10.07
C CYS A 30 13.06 -10.83 9.46
N PHE A 31 13.04 -12.17 9.38
CA PHE A 31 14.15 -12.94 8.80
C PHE A 31 14.33 -12.68 7.31
N ALA A 32 13.24 -12.54 6.54
CA ALA A 32 13.34 -12.20 5.13
C ALA A 32 14.04 -10.84 4.93
N ILE A 33 13.65 -9.82 5.71
CA ILE A 33 14.29 -8.50 5.68
C ILE A 33 15.76 -8.61 6.06
N TRP A 34 16.05 -9.29 7.17
CA TRP A 34 17.41 -9.44 7.67
C TRP A 34 18.33 -10.16 6.67
N PHE A 35 17.87 -11.29 6.12
CA PHE A 35 18.62 -12.06 5.12
C PHE A 35 18.81 -11.31 3.81
N SER A 36 17.84 -10.50 3.39
CA SER A 36 17.99 -9.58 2.27
C SER A 36 19.11 -8.56 2.54
N ASN A 37 19.10 -7.92 3.71
CA ASN A 37 20.08 -6.89 4.07
C ASN A 37 21.51 -7.42 4.22
N VAL A 38 21.68 -8.65 4.71
CA VAL A 38 22.99 -9.31 4.87
C VAL A 38 23.48 -9.92 3.54
N GLY A 39 22.64 -9.98 2.50
CA GLY A 39 23.00 -10.57 1.21
C GLY A 39 22.97 -12.11 1.19
N LEU A 40 22.18 -12.71 2.09
CA LEU A 40 21.83 -14.14 2.03
C LEU A 40 20.67 -14.41 1.07
N LEU A 41 19.81 -13.41 0.85
CA LEU A 41 18.79 -13.40 -0.20
C LEU A 41 19.18 -12.41 -1.31
N PRO A 42 18.96 -12.73 -2.60
CA PRO A 42 18.46 -14.02 -3.10
C PRO A 42 19.41 -15.19 -2.80
N PHE A 43 18.86 -16.41 -2.77
CA PHE A 43 19.69 -17.60 -2.55
C PHE A 43 20.82 -17.64 -3.58
N LYS A 44 22.04 -17.96 -3.14
CA LYS A 44 23.20 -18.03 -4.06
C LYS A 44 23.16 -19.30 -4.91
N ASN A 45 22.78 -20.43 -4.30
CA ASN A 45 22.77 -21.73 -4.94
C ASN A 45 21.35 -22.16 -5.32
N LEU A 46 21.24 -22.85 -6.46
CA LEU A 46 19.97 -23.42 -6.92
C LEU A 46 19.48 -24.54 -6.01
N GLY A 47 20.40 -25.30 -5.38
CA GLY A 47 20.06 -26.36 -4.42
C GLY A 47 19.34 -25.85 -3.18
N ASP A 48 19.86 -24.79 -2.55
CA ASP A 48 19.24 -24.17 -1.37
C ASP A 48 17.85 -23.63 -1.70
N PHE A 49 17.72 -22.92 -2.84
CA PHE A 49 16.44 -22.44 -3.32
C PHE A 49 15.45 -23.58 -3.55
N ALA A 50 15.86 -24.63 -4.26
CA ALA A 50 15.01 -25.79 -4.53
C ALA A 50 14.55 -26.49 -3.24
N PHE A 51 15.44 -26.64 -2.26
CA PHE A 51 15.12 -27.21 -0.95
C PHE A 51 13.99 -26.43 -0.25
N PHE A 52 14.10 -25.09 -0.18
CA PHE A 52 13.07 -24.26 0.44
C PHE A 52 11.76 -24.26 -0.36
N VAL A 53 11.82 -24.29 -1.69
CA VAL A 53 10.62 -24.41 -2.55
C VAL A 53 9.90 -25.72 -2.31
N ILE A 54 10.62 -26.85 -2.26
CA ILE A 54 10.04 -28.17 -1.99
C ILE A 54 9.44 -28.22 -0.58
N LEU A 55 10.15 -27.70 0.42
CA LEU A 55 9.65 -27.64 1.79
C LEU A 55 8.36 -26.80 1.89
N ALA A 56 8.34 -25.63 1.25
CA ALA A 56 7.15 -24.78 1.18
C ALA A 56 6.00 -25.44 0.40
N LEU A 57 6.30 -26.23 -0.64
CA LEU A 57 5.30 -26.99 -1.39
C LEU A 57 4.70 -28.11 -0.52
N MET A 58 5.52 -28.88 0.20
CA MET A 58 5.06 -29.90 1.13
C MET A 58 4.16 -29.29 2.21
N PHE A 59 4.54 -28.12 2.75
CA PHE A 59 3.73 -27.37 3.70
C PHE A 59 2.38 -26.94 3.09
N ALA A 60 2.38 -26.39 1.88
CA ALA A 60 1.17 -25.99 1.17
C ALA A 60 0.26 -27.19 0.84
N LEU A 61 0.83 -28.33 0.45
CA LEU A 61 0.09 -29.58 0.21
C LEU A 61 -0.53 -30.14 1.50
N TYR A 62 0.15 -30.02 2.63
CA TYR A 62 -0.36 -30.44 3.93
C TYR A 62 -1.54 -29.55 4.39
N ARG A 63 -1.32 -28.24 4.46
CA ARG A 63 -2.29 -27.23 4.93
C ARG A 63 -2.30 -25.99 4.04
N PRO A 64 -3.04 -26.00 2.92
CA PRO A 64 -3.01 -24.92 1.93
C PRO A 64 -3.59 -23.60 2.50
N GLY A 65 -4.52 -23.67 3.46
CA GLY A 65 -4.99 -22.48 4.16
C GLY A 65 -3.93 -21.80 5.04
N TRP A 66 -2.94 -22.54 5.55
CA TRP A 66 -1.82 -21.94 6.29
C TRP A 66 -0.83 -21.27 5.34
N ALA A 67 -0.54 -21.91 4.21
CA ALA A 67 0.26 -21.28 3.15
C ALA A 67 -0.41 -20.01 2.61
N PHE A 68 -1.75 -20.02 2.47
CA PHE A 68 -2.51 -18.84 2.05
C PHE A 68 -2.37 -17.66 3.02
N VAL A 69 -2.44 -17.87 4.33
CA VAL A 69 -2.28 -16.76 5.29
C VAL A 69 -0.84 -16.22 5.33
N LEU A 70 0.16 -17.07 5.10
CA LEU A 70 1.55 -16.63 4.92
C LEU A 70 1.75 -15.85 3.62
N PHE A 71 1.08 -16.26 2.54
CA PHE A 71 0.98 -15.48 1.30
C PHE A 71 0.48 -14.06 1.60
N ILE A 72 -0.65 -13.90 2.30
CA ILE A 72 -1.20 -12.59 2.68
C ILE A 72 -0.22 -11.80 3.55
N GLY A 73 0.42 -12.45 4.52
CA GLY A 73 1.41 -11.81 5.38
C GLY A 73 2.65 -11.33 4.63
N SER A 74 3.06 -12.03 3.57
CA SER A 74 4.25 -11.69 2.77
C SER A 74 4.02 -10.62 1.69
N LEU A 75 2.79 -10.08 1.53
CA LEU A 75 2.45 -9.12 0.47
C LEU A 75 3.26 -7.83 0.50
N ALA A 76 3.76 -7.43 1.67
CA ALA A 76 4.56 -6.21 1.79
C ALA A 76 6.03 -6.43 1.37
N LEU A 77 6.49 -7.67 1.19
CA LEU A 77 7.88 -8.01 0.85
C LEU A 77 8.13 -7.93 -0.66
N GLU A 78 8.02 -6.72 -1.23
CA GLU A 78 8.05 -6.45 -2.67
C GLU A 78 9.47 -6.35 -3.26
N ASN A 79 10.45 -5.87 -2.49
CA ASN A 79 11.85 -5.74 -2.93
C ASN A 79 12.73 -6.96 -2.56
N ILE A 80 12.18 -7.93 -1.83
CA ILE A 80 12.92 -9.14 -1.44
C ILE A 80 12.78 -10.15 -2.57
N ASN A 81 13.91 -10.54 -3.16
CA ASN A 81 13.97 -11.62 -4.13
C ASN A 81 14.44 -12.91 -3.46
N LEU A 82 13.76 -14.03 -3.75
CA LEU A 82 14.16 -15.36 -3.30
C LEU A 82 14.98 -16.09 -4.36
N ALA A 83 14.65 -15.93 -5.64
CA ALA A 83 15.24 -16.74 -6.69
C ALA A 83 16.71 -16.37 -6.98
N PRO A 84 17.61 -17.36 -7.15
CA PRO A 84 19.00 -17.12 -7.50
C PRO A 84 19.13 -16.35 -8.81
N SER A 85 20.17 -15.51 -8.90
CA SER A 85 20.48 -14.72 -10.10
C SER A 85 20.69 -15.59 -11.35
N SER A 86 21.15 -16.83 -11.19
CA SER A 86 21.33 -17.79 -12.29
C SER A 86 20.04 -18.18 -13.02
N ILE A 87 18.88 -18.07 -12.36
CA ILE A 87 17.56 -18.33 -12.99
C ILE A 87 17.11 -17.14 -13.84
N GLY A 88 17.64 -15.94 -13.62
CA GLY A 88 17.26 -14.73 -14.37
C GLY A 88 15.83 -14.23 -14.10
N ILE A 89 15.17 -14.73 -13.07
CA ILE A 89 13.82 -14.35 -12.64
C ILE A 89 13.89 -13.78 -11.23
N SER A 90 13.14 -12.70 -10.97
CA SER A 90 12.90 -12.22 -9.61
C SER A 90 11.61 -12.84 -9.09
N LEU A 91 11.71 -13.62 -8.02
CA LEU A 91 10.57 -14.28 -7.38
C LEU A 91 10.42 -13.75 -5.95
N ARG A 92 9.34 -13.00 -5.73
CA ARG A 92 9.05 -12.40 -4.42
C ARG A 92 8.40 -13.43 -3.47
N PRO A 93 8.54 -13.29 -2.15
CA PRO A 93 7.93 -14.19 -1.17
C PRO A 93 6.44 -14.46 -1.38
N TYR A 94 5.63 -13.42 -1.61
CA TYR A 94 4.20 -13.62 -1.83
C TYR A 94 3.90 -14.31 -3.17
N GLN A 95 4.72 -14.12 -4.20
CA GLN A 95 4.55 -14.84 -5.47
C GLN A 95 4.85 -16.33 -5.28
N LEU A 96 5.89 -16.66 -4.50
CA LEU A 96 6.21 -18.04 -4.17
C LEU A 96 5.08 -18.70 -3.36
N PHE A 97 4.69 -18.12 -2.22
CA PHE A 97 3.62 -18.70 -1.39
C PHE A 97 2.28 -18.78 -2.14
N GLY A 98 1.95 -17.77 -2.94
CA GLY A 98 0.74 -17.76 -3.76
C GLY A 98 0.76 -18.86 -4.83
N ALA A 99 1.85 -18.98 -5.59
CA ALA A 99 2.00 -20.00 -6.63
C ALA A 99 1.97 -21.42 -6.05
N LEU A 100 2.67 -21.66 -4.94
CA LEU A 100 2.67 -22.97 -4.27
C LEU A 100 1.29 -23.30 -3.67
N THR A 101 0.58 -22.30 -3.16
CA THR A 101 -0.80 -22.51 -2.67
C THR A 101 -1.75 -22.85 -3.82
N LEU A 102 -1.65 -22.14 -4.96
CA LEU A 102 -2.41 -22.46 -6.17
C LEU A 102 -2.14 -23.88 -6.64
N LEU A 103 -0.86 -24.27 -6.74
CA LEU A 103 -0.45 -25.61 -7.13
C LEU A 103 -0.98 -26.67 -6.16
N ALA A 104 -0.88 -26.43 -4.85
CA ALA A 104 -1.38 -27.35 -3.84
C ALA A 104 -2.91 -27.53 -3.89
N VAL A 105 -3.66 -26.45 -4.13
CA VAL A 105 -5.12 -26.51 -4.30
C VAL A 105 -5.47 -27.29 -5.58
N ALA A 106 -4.77 -27.03 -6.69
CA ALA A 106 -4.99 -27.71 -7.96
C ALA A 106 -4.71 -29.22 -7.85
N LEU A 107 -3.54 -29.61 -7.31
CA LEU A 107 -3.17 -31.01 -7.12
C LEU A 107 -4.17 -31.75 -6.22
N ARG A 108 -4.58 -31.14 -5.11
CA ARG A 108 -5.60 -31.72 -4.22
C ARG A 108 -6.96 -31.86 -4.88
N HIS A 109 -7.34 -30.91 -5.74
CA HIS A 109 -8.56 -31.00 -6.52
C HIS A 109 -8.51 -32.18 -7.51
N LEU A 110 -7.39 -32.35 -8.22
CA LEU A 110 -7.17 -33.45 -9.17
C LEU A 110 -7.20 -34.82 -8.47
N ILE A 111 -6.71 -34.92 -7.23
CA ILE A 111 -6.72 -36.15 -6.41
C ILE A 111 -8.10 -36.38 -5.74
N GLY A 112 -9.10 -35.53 -6.02
CA GLY A 112 -10.45 -35.65 -5.42
C GLY A 112 -10.54 -35.24 -3.95
N ARG A 113 -9.45 -34.80 -3.33
CA ARG A 113 -9.39 -34.32 -1.94
C ARG A 113 -9.72 -32.83 -1.86
N ARG A 114 -10.99 -32.48 -2.09
CA ARG A 114 -11.46 -31.08 -2.05
C ARG A 114 -11.38 -30.51 -0.64
N VAL A 115 -10.46 -29.57 -0.42
CA VAL A 115 -10.24 -28.91 0.88
C VAL A 115 -10.88 -27.53 0.96
N VAL A 116 -11.20 -26.92 -0.19
CA VAL A 116 -11.79 -25.58 -0.28
C VAL A 116 -12.97 -25.58 -1.23
N THR A 117 -14.01 -24.84 -0.88
CA THR A 117 -15.16 -24.58 -1.76
C THR A 117 -14.75 -23.59 -2.84
N LEU A 118 -14.81 -24.01 -4.11
CA LEU A 118 -14.57 -23.10 -5.22
C LEU A 118 -15.65 -22.03 -5.27
N PHE A 119 -15.24 -20.79 -5.51
CA PHE A 119 -16.17 -19.69 -5.70
C PHE A 119 -16.92 -19.84 -7.03
N LYS A 120 -18.10 -19.23 -7.14
CA LYS A 120 -18.83 -19.18 -8.41
C LYS A 120 -18.31 -18.02 -9.24
N LEU A 121 -17.86 -18.32 -10.46
CA LEU A 121 -17.49 -17.30 -11.45
C LEU A 121 -18.71 -16.42 -11.75
N LYS A 122 -18.54 -15.10 -11.64
CA LYS A 122 -19.54 -14.12 -12.09
C LYS A 122 -18.97 -13.25 -13.20
N TRP A 123 -19.81 -12.41 -13.80
CA TRP A 123 -19.43 -11.58 -14.95
C TRP A 123 -18.23 -10.66 -14.67
N TYR A 124 -18.14 -10.09 -13.46
CA TYR A 124 -17.03 -9.20 -13.08
C TYR A 124 -15.68 -9.94 -12.95
N ASP A 125 -15.69 -11.26 -12.82
CA ASP A 125 -14.47 -12.09 -12.80
C ASP A 125 -13.86 -12.23 -14.20
N ALA A 126 -14.63 -11.93 -15.26
CA ALA A 126 -14.09 -11.83 -16.61
C ALA A 126 -13.19 -10.60 -16.79
N LEU A 127 -13.36 -9.54 -15.99
CA LEU A 127 -12.62 -8.27 -16.19
C LEU A 127 -11.10 -8.42 -15.93
N PRO A 128 -10.62 -9.04 -14.83
CA PRO A 128 -9.20 -9.36 -14.68
C PRO A 128 -8.64 -10.23 -15.81
N ILE A 129 -9.43 -11.19 -16.31
CA ILE A 129 -9.02 -12.06 -17.43
C ILE A 129 -8.85 -11.24 -18.72
N LEU A 130 -9.82 -10.40 -19.04
CA LEU A 130 -9.77 -9.50 -20.21
C LEU A 130 -8.59 -8.52 -20.13
N PHE A 131 -8.29 -8.02 -18.93
CA PHE A 131 -7.11 -7.17 -18.70
C PHE A 131 -5.79 -7.89 -19.08
N VAL A 132 -5.63 -9.16 -18.70
CA VAL A 132 -4.43 -9.93 -19.04
C VAL A 132 -4.40 -10.32 -20.52
N LEU A 133 -5.52 -10.80 -21.06
CA LEU A 133 -5.62 -11.18 -22.47
C LEU A 133 -5.30 -9.99 -23.39
N SER A 134 -5.81 -8.81 -23.06
CA SER A 134 -5.48 -7.58 -23.78
C SER A 134 -4.00 -7.19 -23.66
N GLY A 135 -3.36 -7.42 -22.51
CA GLY A 135 -1.90 -7.30 -22.36
C GLY A 135 -1.11 -8.23 -23.28
N PHE A 136 -1.53 -9.49 -23.43
CA PHE A 136 -0.90 -10.43 -24.38
C PHE A 136 -1.12 -10.00 -25.83
N LEU A 137 -2.32 -9.56 -26.18
CA LEU A 137 -2.63 -9.03 -27.51
C LEU A 137 -1.78 -7.80 -27.83
N SER A 138 -1.60 -6.91 -26.84
CA SER A 138 -0.73 -5.74 -26.93
C SER A 138 0.72 -6.11 -27.22
N GLY A 139 1.20 -7.20 -26.61
CA GLY A 139 2.54 -7.73 -26.82
C GLY A 139 2.85 -8.20 -28.24
N LEU A 140 1.84 -8.55 -29.04
CA LEU A 140 2.04 -8.92 -30.46
C LEU A 140 2.49 -7.72 -31.30
N GLY A 141 2.01 -6.52 -30.96
CA GLY A 141 2.33 -5.26 -31.62
C GLY A 141 3.48 -4.47 -30.97
N ALA A 142 4.10 -5.01 -29.92
CA ALA A 142 5.13 -4.30 -29.16
C ALA A 142 6.48 -4.24 -29.89
N ALA A 143 7.18 -3.10 -29.72
CA ALA A 143 8.53 -2.92 -30.25
C ALA A 143 9.53 -3.96 -29.69
N ASN A 144 9.41 -4.28 -28.40
CA ASN A 144 10.14 -5.38 -27.77
C ASN A 144 9.17 -6.48 -27.32
N ARG A 145 8.88 -7.42 -28.22
CA ARG A 145 7.96 -8.54 -27.97
C ARG A 145 8.37 -9.39 -26.77
N GLY A 146 9.67 -9.62 -26.58
CA GLY A 146 10.19 -10.45 -25.47
C GLY A 146 9.95 -9.81 -24.11
N LEU A 147 10.25 -8.52 -23.97
CA LEU A 147 9.99 -7.77 -22.73
C LEU A 147 8.49 -7.69 -22.45
N SER A 148 7.68 -7.42 -23.48
CA SER A 148 6.23 -7.34 -23.34
C SER A 148 5.59 -8.66 -22.93
N LEU A 149 6.02 -9.78 -23.53
CA LEU A 149 5.56 -11.11 -23.12
C LEU A 149 5.92 -11.41 -21.66
N LYS A 150 7.15 -11.07 -21.23
CA LYS A 150 7.58 -11.24 -19.83
C LYS A 150 6.68 -10.45 -18.87
N GLN A 151 6.34 -9.21 -19.21
CA GLN A 151 5.48 -8.39 -18.36
C GLN A 151 4.00 -8.81 -18.41
N ALA A 152 3.51 -9.30 -19.55
CA ALA A 152 2.18 -9.90 -19.65
C ALA A 152 2.05 -11.18 -18.80
N LEU A 153 3.10 -12.01 -18.74
CA LEU A 153 3.18 -13.16 -17.82
C LEU A 153 3.17 -12.72 -16.35
N ILE A 154 3.87 -11.63 -16.03
CA ILE A 154 3.83 -11.03 -14.69
C ILE A 154 2.39 -10.57 -14.37
N ALA A 155 1.70 -9.87 -15.30
CA ALA A 155 0.30 -9.49 -15.14
C ALA A 155 -0.62 -10.70 -14.91
N ALA A 156 -0.42 -11.78 -15.68
CA ALA A 156 -1.15 -13.03 -15.53
C ALA A 156 -0.95 -13.65 -14.14
N SER A 157 0.26 -13.58 -13.59
CA SER A 157 0.54 -14.06 -12.23
C SER A 157 -0.28 -13.30 -11.17
N PHE A 158 -0.45 -11.99 -11.32
CA PHE A 158 -1.27 -11.19 -10.40
C PHE A 158 -2.76 -11.54 -10.50
N VAL A 159 -3.26 -11.81 -11.70
CA VAL A 159 -4.64 -12.29 -11.89
C VAL A 159 -4.83 -13.70 -11.33
N ALA A 160 -3.83 -14.58 -11.42
CA ALA A 160 -3.86 -15.87 -10.74
C ALA A 160 -3.94 -15.70 -9.21
N LEU A 161 -3.19 -14.75 -8.64
CA LEU A 161 -3.28 -14.40 -7.21
C LEU A 161 -4.65 -13.79 -6.84
N TYR A 162 -5.24 -12.96 -7.71
CA TYR A 162 -6.61 -12.48 -7.54
C TYR A 162 -7.58 -13.65 -7.38
N PHE A 163 -7.51 -14.65 -8.26
CA PHE A 163 -8.38 -15.83 -8.17
C PHE A 163 -8.09 -16.71 -6.97
N LEU A 164 -6.82 -16.83 -6.55
CA LEU A 164 -6.47 -17.53 -5.31
C LEU A 164 -7.18 -16.89 -4.11
N VAL A 165 -7.19 -15.55 -4.04
CA VAL A 165 -7.86 -14.83 -2.96
C VAL A 165 -9.37 -15.04 -3.00
N ARG A 166 -9.98 -15.04 -4.19
CA ARG A 166 -11.42 -15.34 -4.37
C ARG A 166 -11.82 -16.73 -3.87
N VAL A 167 -10.90 -17.70 -3.93
CA VAL A 167 -11.13 -19.05 -3.38
C VAL A 167 -11.24 -19.02 -1.84
N TYR A 168 -10.36 -18.27 -1.17
CA TYR A 168 -10.26 -18.29 0.30
C TYR A 168 -11.06 -17.20 1.03
N VAL A 169 -11.29 -16.06 0.39
CA VAL A 169 -12.03 -14.93 0.96
C VAL A 169 -13.36 -14.85 0.25
N GLN A 170 -14.40 -15.35 0.89
CA GLN A 170 -15.76 -15.30 0.36
C GLN A 170 -16.65 -14.39 1.22
N SER A 171 -16.35 -14.26 2.51
CA SER A 171 -17.12 -13.47 3.46
C SER A 171 -16.25 -12.49 4.29
N PHE A 172 -16.91 -11.57 4.99
CA PHE A 172 -16.24 -10.68 5.96
C PHE A 172 -15.57 -11.45 7.12
N ALA A 173 -16.13 -12.60 7.50
CA ALA A 173 -15.52 -13.46 8.52
C ALA A 173 -14.16 -14.02 8.05
N ASP A 174 -14.02 -14.32 6.76
CA ASP A 174 -12.76 -14.78 6.19
C ASP A 174 -11.73 -13.65 6.10
N LEU A 175 -12.17 -12.43 5.75
CA LEU A 175 -11.32 -11.24 5.82
C LEU A 175 -10.75 -11.06 7.23
N GLY A 176 -11.58 -11.18 8.27
CA GLY A 176 -11.15 -11.07 9.66
C GLY A 176 -10.09 -12.11 10.08
N LYS A 177 -10.04 -13.28 9.42
CA LYS A 177 -9.01 -14.30 9.66
C LYS A 177 -7.66 -13.86 9.09
N ILE A 178 -7.65 -13.32 7.88
CA ILE A 178 -6.42 -12.94 7.15
C ILE A 178 -5.90 -11.54 7.47
N ALA A 179 -6.78 -10.63 7.91
CA ALA A 179 -6.42 -9.25 8.21
C ALA A 179 -5.30 -9.17 9.26
N LEU A 180 -5.31 -10.07 10.24
CA LEU A 180 -4.27 -10.12 11.27
C LEU A 180 -2.88 -10.42 10.70
N PHE A 181 -2.79 -11.24 9.65
CA PHE A 181 -1.51 -11.54 8.98
C PHE A 181 -1.00 -10.32 8.22
N PHE A 182 -1.87 -9.67 7.46
CA PHE A 182 -1.56 -8.43 6.75
C PHE A 182 -1.12 -7.30 7.70
N LEU A 183 -1.84 -7.11 8.81
CA LEU A 183 -1.51 -6.09 9.81
C LEU A 183 -0.21 -6.43 10.55
N SER A 184 0.03 -7.71 10.87
CA SER A 184 1.24 -8.13 11.58
C SER A 184 2.51 -7.89 10.77
N SER A 185 2.51 -8.15 9.46
CA SER A 185 3.64 -7.78 8.60
C SER A 185 3.71 -6.27 8.37
N GLY A 186 2.57 -5.58 8.32
CA GLY A 186 2.52 -4.12 8.29
C GLY A 186 3.25 -3.48 9.48
N VAL A 187 3.11 -4.03 10.70
CA VAL A 187 3.86 -3.57 11.88
C VAL A 187 5.37 -3.73 11.63
N VAL A 188 5.82 -4.89 11.17
CA VAL A 188 7.24 -5.16 10.90
C VAL A 188 7.79 -4.19 9.86
N VAL A 189 7.07 -3.97 8.76
CA VAL A 189 7.48 -3.07 7.68
C VAL A 189 7.53 -1.62 8.15
N VAL A 190 6.53 -1.15 8.90
CA VAL A 190 6.52 0.20 9.47
C VAL A 190 7.70 0.42 10.43
N CYS A 191 7.94 -0.52 11.35
CA CYS A 191 9.08 -0.45 12.26
C CYS A 191 10.41 -0.47 11.50
N TYR A 192 10.51 -1.30 10.46
CA TYR A 192 11.69 -1.35 9.61
C TYR A 192 11.94 -0.04 8.86
N SER A 193 10.89 0.59 8.30
CA SER A 193 10.99 1.89 7.64
C SER A 193 11.47 3.00 8.59
N ILE A 194 10.96 3.03 9.83
CA ILE A 194 11.45 3.97 10.85
C ILE A 194 12.91 3.66 11.20
N TRP A 195 13.27 2.38 11.33
CA TRP A 195 14.64 1.94 11.59
C TRP A 195 15.62 2.33 10.47
N GLN A 196 15.22 2.26 9.19
CA GLN A 196 16.05 2.73 8.06
C GLN A 196 16.46 4.20 8.25
N ASN A 197 15.51 5.05 8.63
CA ASN A 197 15.77 6.47 8.88
C ASN A 197 16.61 6.72 10.14
N ILE A 198 16.42 5.95 11.21
CA ILE A 198 17.30 6.02 12.40
C ILE A 198 18.75 5.67 12.02
N ARG A 199 18.94 4.65 11.18
CA ARG A 199 20.28 4.27 10.69
C ARG A 199 20.89 5.37 9.83
N PHE A 200 20.08 5.95 8.93
CA PHE A 200 20.50 7.06 8.07
C PHE A 200 20.92 8.28 8.89
N SER A 201 20.10 8.73 9.85
CA SER A 201 20.42 9.89 10.68
C SER A 201 21.66 9.68 11.56
N SER A 202 21.96 8.42 11.89
CA SER A 202 23.17 8.02 12.62
C SER A 202 24.40 7.82 11.72
N GLY A 203 24.30 8.08 10.41
CA GLY A 203 25.41 7.92 9.45
C GLY A 203 25.76 6.47 9.11
N PHE A 204 24.91 5.51 9.48
CA PHE A 204 25.11 4.10 9.15
C PHE A 204 24.46 3.73 7.82
N LYS A 205 24.85 2.58 7.25
CA LYS A 205 24.15 1.97 6.11
C LYS A 205 22.67 1.76 6.45
N SER A 206 21.80 2.47 5.73
CA SER A 206 20.34 2.54 5.93
C SER A 206 19.53 1.61 5.01
N PHE A 207 20.19 0.95 4.04
CA PHE A 207 19.57 -0.02 3.11
C PHE A 207 18.38 0.54 2.32
N GLU A 208 18.28 1.86 2.21
CA GLU A 208 17.25 2.55 1.43
C GLU A 208 17.70 2.80 0.00
N THR A 209 16.75 2.89 -0.94
CA THR A 209 17.06 3.21 -2.35
C THR A 209 17.25 4.71 -2.59
N MET A 210 16.72 5.55 -1.69
CA MET A 210 16.85 7.00 -1.73
C MET A 210 17.29 7.51 -0.35
N PRO A 211 18.49 8.08 -0.20
CA PRO A 211 18.98 8.56 1.08
C PRO A 211 17.97 9.44 1.83
N GLY A 212 17.69 9.10 3.10
CA GLY A 212 16.75 9.78 3.98
C GLY A 212 15.26 9.52 3.71
N ARG A 213 14.90 8.78 2.67
CA ARG A 213 13.52 8.40 2.32
C ARG A 213 13.38 6.87 2.43
N PRO A 214 12.72 6.36 3.47
CA PRO A 214 12.58 4.93 3.63
C PRO A 214 11.67 4.38 2.54
N ASN A 215 12.10 3.27 1.93
CA ASN A 215 11.30 2.44 1.04
C ASN A 215 10.84 1.15 1.73
N GLY A 216 11.29 0.89 2.96
CA GLY A 216 10.98 -0.33 3.70
C GLY A 216 11.31 -1.56 2.86
N THR A 217 10.29 -2.36 2.60
CA THR A 217 10.38 -3.56 1.76
C THR A 217 9.84 -3.38 0.35
N PHE A 218 9.75 -2.13 -0.14
CA PHE A 218 9.33 -1.78 -1.49
C PHE A 218 10.51 -1.27 -2.32
N SER A 219 10.35 -1.23 -3.66
CA SER A 219 11.43 -0.75 -4.53
C SER A 219 11.70 0.76 -4.36
N GLU A 220 10.67 1.54 -4.05
CA GLU A 220 10.73 3.00 -3.94
C GLU A 220 9.90 3.49 -2.76
N PRO A 221 10.24 4.66 -2.18
CA PRO A 221 9.46 5.28 -1.11
C PRO A 221 8.01 5.56 -1.49
N ASP A 222 7.74 5.84 -2.76
CA ASP A 222 6.38 6.12 -3.23
C ASP A 222 5.49 4.88 -3.19
N TRP A 223 6.02 3.69 -3.51
CA TRP A 223 5.31 2.41 -3.38
C TRP A 223 5.02 2.05 -1.92
N LEU A 224 5.99 2.28 -1.02
CA LEU A 224 5.75 2.18 0.42
C LEU A 224 4.64 3.15 0.84
N GLY A 225 4.64 4.38 0.33
CA GLY A 225 3.60 5.37 0.58
C GLY A 225 2.20 4.84 0.26
N ILE A 226 1.98 4.23 -0.92
CA ILE A 226 0.68 3.64 -1.29
C ILE A 226 0.28 2.54 -0.30
N TYR A 227 1.22 1.67 0.07
CA TYR A 227 0.97 0.60 1.04
C TYR A 227 0.60 1.17 2.42
N LEU A 228 1.31 2.18 2.92
CA LEU A 228 1.04 2.83 4.20
C LEU A 228 -0.32 3.53 4.21
N THR A 229 -0.72 4.15 3.10
CA THR A 229 -2.04 4.75 2.95
C THR A 229 -3.15 3.68 2.99
N PHE A 230 -2.93 2.51 2.38
CA PHE A 230 -3.85 1.37 2.47
C PHE A 230 -3.89 0.74 3.87
N LEU A 231 -2.76 0.69 4.56
CA LEU A 231 -2.67 0.25 5.95
C LEU A 231 -3.43 1.22 6.88
N LEU A 232 -3.28 2.53 6.66
CA LEU A 232 -4.02 3.57 7.37
C LEU A 232 -5.53 3.43 7.16
N ALA A 233 -5.98 3.23 5.91
CA ALA A 233 -7.39 2.96 5.61
C ALA A 233 -7.93 1.76 6.39
N SER A 234 -7.17 0.66 6.41
CA SER A 234 -7.53 -0.56 7.14
C SER A 234 -7.62 -0.31 8.65
N LEU A 235 -6.70 0.46 9.22
CA LEU A 235 -6.68 0.80 10.65
C LEU A 235 -7.81 1.75 11.04
N LEU A 236 -8.17 2.72 10.19
CA LEU A 236 -9.29 3.63 10.44
C LEU A 236 -10.64 2.91 10.37
N VAL A 237 -10.79 1.94 9.46
CA VAL A 237 -11.98 1.08 9.43
C VAL A 237 -12.04 0.20 10.69
N TRP A 238 -10.91 -0.33 11.13
CA TRP A 238 -10.85 -1.10 12.38
C TRP A 238 -11.18 -0.22 13.60
N LEU A 239 -10.68 1.02 13.63
CA LEU A 239 -11.02 1.99 14.66
C LEU A 239 -12.52 2.30 14.67
N PHE A 240 -13.12 2.52 13.50
CA PHE A 240 -14.57 2.71 13.36
C PHE A 240 -15.35 1.50 13.91
N TYR A 241 -14.94 0.29 13.54
CA TYR A 241 -15.55 -0.95 14.01
C TYR A 241 -15.49 -1.09 15.55
N VAL A 242 -14.31 -0.90 16.14
CA VAL A 242 -14.12 -1.01 17.60
C VAL A 242 -14.83 0.13 18.34
N SER A 243 -14.98 1.29 17.72
CA SER A 243 -15.74 2.40 18.33
C SER A 243 -17.24 2.13 18.37
N LYS A 244 -17.77 1.45 17.36
CA LYS A 244 -19.21 1.20 17.21
C LYS A 244 -19.72 0.03 18.06
N ASN A 245 -18.94 -1.03 18.21
CA ASN A 245 -19.34 -2.26 18.92
C ASN A 245 -19.27 -2.13 20.47
N HIS A 246 -19.71 -1.00 21.02
CA HIS A 246 -19.66 -0.74 22.46
C HIS A 246 -20.66 -1.62 23.25
N ASN A 247 -21.73 -2.06 22.61
CA ASN A 247 -22.73 -2.97 23.17
C ASN A 247 -22.92 -4.14 22.21
N GLU A 248 -22.44 -5.35 22.57
CA GLU A 248 -23.11 -6.64 22.34
C GLU A 248 -22.17 -7.84 22.49
N LYS A 249 -22.77 -8.93 22.98
CA LYS A 249 -22.22 -10.27 23.26
C LYS A 249 -21.49 -10.94 22.08
N GLU A 250 -21.52 -10.35 20.90
CA GLU A 250 -21.00 -10.87 19.63
C GLU A 250 -19.47 -10.73 19.45
N SER A 251 -18.81 -9.92 20.29
CA SER A 251 -17.34 -9.78 20.32
C SER A 251 -16.58 -11.08 20.64
N ARG A 252 -17.27 -12.19 20.94
CA ARG A 252 -16.67 -13.51 21.20
C ARG A 252 -16.09 -14.17 19.94
N LEU A 253 -16.46 -13.75 18.74
CA LEU A 253 -16.05 -14.43 17.50
C LEU A 253 -14.72 -13.96 16.90
N ILE A 254 -14.30 -12.71 17.13
CA ILE A 254 -13.15 -12.13 16.40
C ILE A 254 -11.83 -12.26 17.17
N LEU A 255 -11.88 -12.27 18.51
CA LEU A 255 -10.71 -12.46 19.37
C LEU A 255 -11.14 -13.25 20.61
N ASN A 256 -11.03 -14.59 20.54
CA ASN A 256 -11.14 -15.47 21.70
C ASN A 256 -9.92 -15.35 22.64
N PHE A 257 -9.47 -14.12 22.90
CA PHE A 257 -8.49 -13.82 23.94
C PHE A 257 -9.26 -13.45 25.20
N LYS A 258 -9.56 -14.44 26.04
CA LYS A 258 -9.71 -14.17 27.46
C LYS A 258 -8.30 -13.90 27.97
N PHE A 259 -7.92 -12.65 28.19
CA PHE A 259 -6.85 -12.33 29.13
C PHE A 259 -7.55 -11.94 30.42
N GLU A 260 -7.67 -12.87 31.36
CA GLU A 260 -8.39 -12.63 32.62
C GLU A 260 -7.68 -11.57 33.47
N ILE A 261 -6.34 -11.52 33.41
CA ILE A 261 -5.52 -10.54 34.14
C ILE A 261 -5.62 -9.14 33.51
N LEU A 262 -5.64 -9.04 32.17
CA LEU A 262 -5.78 -7.74 31.51
C LEU A 262 -7.22 -7.21 31.61
N ASN A 263 -8.24 -8.08 31.59
CA ASN A 263 -9.63 -7.69 31.86
C ASN A 263 -9.87 -7.20 33.29
N GLN A 264 -9.05 -7.62 34.25
CA GLN A 264 -9.18 -7.21 35.66
C GLN A 264 -8.56 -5.83 35.93
N PHE A 265 -7.60 -5.39 35.10
CA PHE A 265 -6.88 -4.12 35.27
C PHE A 265 -7.12 -3.10 34.13
N PHE A 266 -7.47 -3.54 32.93
CA PHE A 266 -7.68 -2.71 31.75
C PHE A 266 -8.97 -3.10 31.03
N ASN A 267 -9.80 -2.11 30.73
CA ASN A 267 -10.92 -2.32 29.81
C ASN A 267 -10.36 -2.77 28.44
N VAL A 268 -10.56 -4.04 28.06
CA VAL A 268 -9.99 -4.63 26.83
C VAL A 268 -10.39 -3.86 25.57
N GLN A 269 -11.53 -3.17 25.57
CA GLN A 269 -11.89 -2.28 24.45
C GLN A 269 -11.01 -1.03 24.40
N ILE A 270 -10.69 -0.44 25.55
CA ILE A 270 -9.74 0.69 25.64
C ILE A 270 -8.36 0.23 25.14
N PHE A 271 -7.89 -0.94 25.59
CA PHE A 271 -6.61 -1.49 25.13
C PHE A 271 -6.58 -1.68 23.60
N LYS A 272 -7.63 -2.23 23.00
CA LYS A 272 -7.74 -2.37 21.53
C LYS A 272 -7.66 -1.02 20.83
N LYS A 273 -8.38 0.00 21.32
CA LYS A 273 -8.34 1.35 20.76
C LYS A 273 -6.94 1.96 20.87
N VAL A 274 -6.30 1.84 22.04
CA VAL A 274 -4.94 2.34 22.27
C VAL A 274 -3.94 1.69 21.34
N VAL A 275 -3.97 0.35 21.18
CA VAL A 275 -3.08 -0.36 20.24
C VAL A 275 -3.28 0.12 18.81
N VAL A 276 -4.53 0.31 18.38
CA VAL A 276 -4.83 0.84 17.03
C VAL A 276 -4.30 2.27 16.88
N TYR A 277 -4.46 3.15 17.89
CA TYR A 277 -3.91 4.51 17.85
C TYR A 277 -2.38 4.54 17.82
N ILE A 278 -1.72 3.70 18.60
CA ILE A 278 -0.25 3.55 18.55
C ILE A 278 0.17 3.14 17.14
N PHE A 279 -0.52 2.15 16.56
CA PHE A 279 -0.16 1.69 15.22
C PHE A 279 -0.43 2.75 14.15
N ILE A 280 -1.56 3.48 14.21
CA ILE A 280 -1.82 4.63 13.33
C ILE A 280 -0.69 5.66 13.46
N THR A 281 -0.23 5.94 14.68
CA THR A 281 0.89 6.88 14.91
C THR A 281 2.17 6.40 14.23
N LEU A 282 2.54 5.13 14.38
CA LEU A 282 3.72 4.58 13.69
C LEU A 282 3.58 4.64 12.17
N VAL A 283 2.39 4.33 11.63
CA VAL A 283 2.10 4.45 10.20
C VAL A 283 2.22 5.91 9.74
N THR A 284 1.70 6.87 10.51
CA THR A 284 1.80 8.30 10.20
C THR A 284 3.25 8.78 10.23
N ILE A 285 4.06 8.35 11.20
CA ILE A 285 5.50 8.63 11.22
C ILE A 285 6.15 8.11 9.94
N ALA A 286 5.99 6.82 9.63
CA ALA A 286 6.57 6.22 8.43
C ALA A 286 6.09 6.92 7.15
N LEU A 287 4.81 7.31 7.07
CA LEU A 287 4.24 8.00 5.92
C LEU A 287 4.87 9.39 5.72
N ILE A 288 5.08 10.16 6.79
CA ILE A 288 5.78 11.45 6.72
C ILE A 288 7.22 11.24 6.25
N LEU A 289 7.92 10.23 6.79
CA LEU A 289 9.30 9.93 6.42
C LEU A 289 9.46 9.52 4.94
N THR A 290 8.47 8.87 4.32
CA THR A 290 8.55 8.54 2.86
C THR A 290 8.67 9.77 1.96
N VAL A 291 8.20 10.94 2.43
CA VAL A 291 8.03 12.17 1.64
C VAL A 291 7.26 11.92 0.33
N SER A 292 6.37 10.92 0.32
CA SER A 292 5.56 10.59 -0.85
C SER A 292 4.34 11.50 -0.94
N ARG A 293 4.42 12.53 -1.78
CA ARG A 293 3.37 13.56 -1.93
C ARG A 293 2.01 12.96 -2.29
N SER A 294 1.99 11.99 -3.21
CA SER A 294 0.74 11.35 -3.66
C SER A 294 0.13 10.48 -2.57
N ALA A 295 0.95 9.81 -1.76
CA ALA A 295 0.49 9.06 -0.60
C ALA A 295 -0.08 9.97 0.50
N TRP A 296 0.51 11.15 0.73
CA TRP A 296 -0.02 12.14 1.68
C TRP A 296 -1.41 12.62 1.29
N ILE A 297 -1.65 12.93 0.00
CA ILE A 297 -2.97 13.30 -0.50
C ILE A 297 -3.97 12.17 -0.25
N GLY A 298 -3.60 10.93 -0.55
CA GLY A 298 -4.43 9.75 -0.27
C GLY A 298 -4.78 9.62 1.22
N ALA A 299 -3.80 9.77 2.11
CA ALA A 299 -3.99 9.70 3.56
C ALA A 299 -4.93 10.80 4.08
N VAL A 300 -4.78 12.03 3.60
CA VAL A 300 -5.68 13.15 3.95
C VAL A 300 -7.10 12.84 3.49
N LEU A 301 -7.31 12.38 2.26
CA LEU A 301 -8.65 12.06 1.76
C LEU A 301 -9.32 10.93 2.56
N ILE A 302 -8.56 9.91 2.97
CA ILE A 302 -9.10 8.83 3.82
C ILE A 302 -9.43 9.36 5.22
N ALA A 303 -8.57 10.19 5.81
CA ALA A 303 -8.84 10.80 7.10
C ALA A 303 -10.10 11.68 7.06
N LEU A 304 -10.28 12.49 6.02
CA LEU A 304 -11.49 13.27 5.79
C LEU A 304 -12.72 12.38 5.55
N GLY A 305 -12.57 11.30 4.78
CA GLY A 305 -13.61 10.30 4.58
C GLY A 305 -14.06 9.64 5.90
N PHE A 306 -13.10 9.25 6.75
CA PHE A 306 -13.36 8.73 8.09
C PHE A 306 -14.10 9.74 8.96
N LEU A 307 -13.64 10.98 9.01
CA LEU A 307 -14.29 12.03 9.78
C LEU A 307 -15.72 12.31 9.27
N LYS A 308 -15.94 12.28 7.95
CA LYS A 308 -17.28 12.41 7.36
C LYS A 308 -18.19 11.26 7.79
N ILE A 309 -17.70 10.02 7.81
CA ILE A 309 -18.48 8.87 8.29
C ILE A 309 -18.82 9.04 9.78
N VAL A 310 -17.86 9.45 10.61
CA VAL A 310 -18.11 9.70 12.04
C VAL A 310 -19.13 10.84 12.23
N LEU A 311 -19.06 11.91 11.44
CA LEU A 311 -20.01 13.02 11.50
C LEU A 311 -21.44 12.58 11.17
N LEU A 312 -21.60 11.72 10.17
CA LEU A 312 -22.92 11.28 9.70
C LEU A 312 -23.49 10.10 10.50
N TYR A 313 -22.63 9.24 11.07
CA TYR A 313 -23.02 7.93 11.61
C TYR A 313 -22.46 7.61 13.01
N GLY A 314 -21.80 8.56 13.68
CA GLY A 314 -20.86 8.26 14.75
C GLY A 314 -21.39 7.87 16.13
N GLU A 315 -22.66 8.08 16.52
CA GLU A 315 -23.04 7.75 17.92
C GLU A 315 -24.54 7.77 18.29
N LYS A 316 -25.48 8.02 17.37
CA LYS A 316 -26.90 7.84 17.69
C LYS A 316 -27.39 6.52 17.14
N GLU A 317 -27.92 5.70 18.04
CA GLU A 317 -28.67 4.48 17.75
C GLU A 317 -29.66 4.79 16.63
N SER A 318 -29.24 4.42 15.41
CA SER A 318 -29.99 4.66 14.20
C SER A 318 -31.20 3.75 14.34
N GLN A 319 -32.35 4.29 14.74
CA GLN A 319 -33.61 3.57 14.63
C GLN A 319 -33.70 3.08 13.19
N VAL A 320 -33.61 1.75 13.05
CA VAL A 320 -33.72 1.03 11.79
C VAL A 320 -35.18 1.15 11.35
N THR A 321 -35.55 2.29 10.80
CA THR A 321 -36.81 2.43 10.07
C THR A 321 -36.58 1.82 8.71
N GLY A 322 -36.97 0.55 8.60
CA GLY A 322 -36.96 -0.21 7.35
C GLY A 322 -37.82 0.48 6.31
N ARG A 323 -37.19 1.28 5.44
CA ARG A 323 -37.83 1.78 4.22
C ARG A 323 -36.92 1.57 3.03
N SER A 324 -37.30 0.59 2.22
CA SER A 324 -36.80 0.36 0.86
C SER A 324 -37.31 1.47 -0.06
N GLY A 325 -36.74 2.67 0.04
CA GLY A 325 -37.05 3.81 -0.82
C GLY A 325 -36.08 3.93 -2.00
N LYS A 326 -36.55 4.49 -3.12
CA LYS A 326 -35.78 4.75 -4.35
C LYS A 326 -34.46 5.48 -4.03
N PHE A 327 -33.37 5.15 -4.75
CA PHE A 327 -32.00 5.66 -4.55
C PHE A 327 -31.92 7.17 -4.22
N TRP A 328 -32.62 8.01 -4.99
CA TRP A 328 -32.63 9.46 -4.82
C TRP A 328 -33.20 9.94 -3.48
N GLN A 329 -34.15 9.20 -2.89
CA GLN A 329 -34.70 9.52 -1.57
C GLN A 329 -33.71 9.19 -0.45
N SER A 330 -32.91 8.13 -0.59
CA SER A 330 -31.87 7.77 0.39
C SER A 330 -30.72 8.80 0.39
N VAL A 331 -30.28 9.22 -0.80
CA VAL A 331 -29.22 10.26 -0.93
C VAL A 331 -29.71 11.62 -0.40
N MET A 332 -30.94 12.02 -0.69
CA MET A 332 -31.52 13.25 -0.13
C MET A 332 -31.71 13.18 1.40
N PHE A 333 -32.04 12.00 1.94
CA PHE A 333 -32.22 11.83 3.38
C PHE A 333 -30.89 11.96 4.14
N ASP A 334 -29.78 11.45 3.59
CA ASP A 334 -28.44 11.60 4.19
C ASP A 334 -28.01 13.06 4.33
N LEU A 335 -28.47 13.96 3.44
CA LEU A 335 -28.21 15.39 3.54
C LEU A 335 -29.00 16.08 4.67
N LYS A 336 -30.10 15.48 5.14
CA LYS A 336 -30.99 16.04 6.18
C LYS A 336 -30.76 15.42 7.57
N ARG A 337 -29.82 14.49 7.73
CA ARG A 337 -29.51 13.88 9.04
C ARG A 337 -28.90 14.91 10.00
N PRO A 338 -29.22 14.85 11.31
CA PRO A 338 -28.55 15.67 12.32
C PRO A 338 -27.08 15.24 12.44
N TRP A 339 -26.16 16.18 12.33
CA TRP A 339 -24.73 15.91 12.36
C TRP A 339 -24.22 15.62 13.77
N ASN A 340 -23.38 14.59 13.93
CA ASN A 340 -22.73 14.25 15.19
C ASN A 340 -21.43 15.04 15.40
N TRP A 341 -21.59 16.33 15.71
CA TRP A 341 -20.45 17.22 15.97
C TRP A 341 -19.56 16.75 17.13
N LYS A 342 -20.13 16.12 18.17
CA LYS A 342 -19.36 15.62 19.32
C LYS A 342 -18.41 14.49 18.93
N GLY A 343 -18.92 13.47 18.22
CA GLY A 343 -18.10 12.37 17.71
C GLY A 343 -17.05 12.83 16.71
N PHE A 344 -17.43 13.76 15.83
CA PHE A 344 -16.53 14.38 14.86
C PHE A 344 -15.38 15.14 15.55
N SER A 345 -15.68 16.05 16.48
CA SER A 345 -14.65 16.83 17.19
C SER A 345 -13.72 15.95 18.01
N LYS A 346 -14.25 14.90 18.66
CA LYS A 346 -13.43 13.92 19.38
C LYS A 346 -12.48 13.17 18.43
N SER A 347 -13.00 12.64 17.33
CA SER A 347 -12.20 11.90 16.35
C SER A 347 -11.18 12.79 15.65
N SER A 348 -11.57 14.02 15.32
CA SER A 348 -10.69 15.04 14.75
C SER A 348 -9.55 15.39 15.71
N GLY A 349 -9.87 15.66 16.99
CA GLY A 349 -8.88 15.91 18.03
C GLY A 349 -7.86 14.76 18.18
N PHE A 350 -8.31 13.51 18.12
CA PHE A 350 -7.39 12.36 18.12
C PHE A 350 -6.49 12.31 16.88
N LEU A 351 -7.03 12.52 15.68
CA LEU A 351 -6.22 12.50 14.45
C LEU A 351 -5.20 13.64 14.43
N VAL A 352 -5.60 14.84 14.87
CA VAL A 352 -4.68 15.99 15.02
C VAL A 352 -3.62 15.68 16.07
N GLY A 353 -3.99 15.07 17.20
CA GLY A 353 -3.05 14.64 18.23
C GLY A 353 -2.03 13.62 17.72
N ILE A 354 -2.48 12.61 16.96
CA ILE A 354 -1.60 11.63 16.32
C ILE A 354 -0.62 12.31 15.36
N PHE A 355 -1.12 13.22 14.52
CA PHE A 355 -0.27 13.96 13.59
C PHE A 355 0.77 14.80 14.32
N ALA A 356 0.37 15.54 15.37
CA ALA A 356 1.28 16.34 16.19
C ALA A 356 2.34 15.48 16.88
N ILE A 357 1.95 14.34 17.47
CA ILE A 357 2.89 13.38 18.09
C ILE A 357 3.86 12.83 17.03
N SER A 358 3.36 12.49 15.84
CA SER A 358 4.19 11.95 14.76
C SER A 358 5.23 12.96 14.27
N VAL A 359 4.82 14.21 14.06
CA VAL A 359 5.71 15.31 13.69
C VAL A 359 6.71 15.59 14.81
N GLY A 360 6.25 15.66 16.06
CA GLY A 360 7.10 15.85 17.23
C GLY A 360 8.16 14.75 17.37
N ALA A 361 7.79 13.48 17.19
CA ALA A 361 8.73 12.37 17.22
C ALA A 361 9.81 12.50 16.13
N ILE A 362 9.43 12.90 14.91
CA ILE A 362 10.40 13.09 13.81
C ILE A 362 11.42 14.17 14.15
N PHE A 363 10.98 15.29 14.74
CA PHE A 363 11.88 16.38 15.13
C PHE A 363 12.75 16.02 16.34
N VAL A 364 12.17 15.46 17.40
CA VAL A 364 12.88 15.10 18.64
C VAL A 364 13.96 14.04 18.39
N PHE A 365 13.67 13.05 17.56
CA PHE A 365 14.63 11.98 17.23
C PHE A 365 15.46 12.27 15.97
N HIS A 366 15.35 13.47 15.39
CA HIS A 366 16.05 13.86 14.15
C HIS A 366 15.96 12.80 13.04
N LEU A 367 14.76 12.23 12.83
CA LEU A 367 14.54 11.11 11.90
C LEU A 367 14.59 11.52 10.43
N THR A 368 14.66 12.82 10.14
CA THR A 368 14.76 13.34 8.78
C THR A 368 15.60 14.61 8.75
N THR A 369 16.41 14.75 7.70
CA THR A 369 17.11 15.99 7.35
C THR A 369 16.27 16.87 6.43
N PHE A 370 15.15 16.36 5.91
CA PHE A 370 14.30 17.11 5.00
C PHE A 370 13.53 18.20 5.73
N GLN A 371 13.58 19.42 5.19
CA GLN A 371 12.68 20.50 5.59
C GLN A 371 11.25 20.17 5.11
N LEU A 372 10.44 19.61 6.00
CA LEU A 372 9.07 19.20 5.69
C LEU A 372 8.20 20.37 5.17
N GLY A 373 8.43 21.59 5.66
CA GLY A 373 7.67 22.80 5.28
C GLY A 373 7.88 23.24 3.83
N SER A 374 9.13 23.27 3.33
CA SER A 374 9.43 23.66 1.94
C SER A 374 8.90 22.64 0.93
N ARG A 375 8.74 21.38 1.34
CA ARG A 375 8.12 20.32 0.52
C ARG A 375 6.60 20.47 0.39
N VAL A 376 5.92 21.03 1.39
CA VAL A 376 4.49 21.37 1.32
C VAL A 376 4.24 22.56 0.40
N GLN A 377 5.16 23.53 0.33
CA GLN A 377 4.99 24.74 -0.48
C GLN A 377 5.26 24.52 -1.98
N SER A 378 6.07 23.52 -2.34
CA SER A 378 6.47 23.18 -3.72
C SER A 378 5.33 22.62 -4.61
N THR A 379 4.09 22.47 -4.12
CA THR A 379 2.91 22.12 -4.94
C THR A 379 2.47 23.23 -5.90
N GLY A 380 2.99 24.45 -5.77
CA GLY A 380 2.69 25.59 -6.66
C GLY A 380 3.49 25.65 -7.97
N GLY A 381 4.26 24.61 -8.33
CA GLY A 381 5.04 24.56 -9.58
C GLY A 381 6.39 25.26 -9.56
N LEU A 382 6.72 25.95 -8.46
CA LEU A 382 8.06 26.45 -8.18
C LEU A 382 8.73 25.56 -7.13
N GLN A 383 9.98 25.19 -7.40
CA GLN A 383 10.84 24.49 -6.47
C GLN A 383 11.87 25.48 -5.92
N LYS A 384 11.92 25.60 -4.60
CA LYS A 384 13.01 26.30 -3.91
C LYS A 384 14.25 25.40 -3.90
N ILE A 385 15.37 25.91 -4.39
CA ILE A 385 16.67 25.23 -4.40
C ILE A 385 17.69 26.05 -3.61
N THR A 386 18.72 25.36 -3.11
CA THR A 386 19.83 26.00 -2.42
C THR A 386 21.03 26.03 -3.37
N ILE A 387 21.67 27.18 -3.46
CA ILE A 387 22.82 27.41 -4.34
C ILE A 387 24.00 27.91 -3.50
N ALA A 388 25.19 27.48 -3.87
CA ALA A 388 26.44 28.02 -3.38
C ALA A 388 27.08 28.86 -4.48
N CYS A 389 27.60 30.02 -4.12
CA CYS A 389 28.32 30.92 -5.02
C CYS A 389 29.73 31.16 -4.49
N GLN A 390 30.67 31.41 -5.40
CA GLN A 390 32.07 31.68 -5.04
C GLN A 390 32.17 32.94 -4.18
N GLY A 391 32.85 32.85 -3.02
CA GLY A 391 32.97 33.95 -2.07
C GLY A 391 33.76 35.15 -2.63
N GLY A 392 33.34 36.37 -2.27
CA GLY A 392 34.04 37.62 -2.63
C GLY A 392 33.48 38.36 -3.86
N LEU A 393 32.41 37.86 -4.47
CA LEU A 393 31.70 38.54 -5.56
C LEU A 393 30.29 38.92 -5.09
N ASP A 394 29.90 40.19 -5.27
CA ASP A 394 28.51 40.66 -5.12
C ASP A 394 27.68 40.19 -6.32
N VAL A 395 27.51 38.86 -6.48
CA VAL A 395 26.70 38.31 -7.56
C VAL A 395 25.23 38.31 -7.14
N ALA A 396 24.48 39.28 -7.65
CA ALA A 396 23.03 39.32 -7.50
C ALA A 396 22.36 38.26 -8.39
N VAL A 397 22.24 37.03 -7.87
CA VAL A 397 21.45 35.98 -8.54
C VAL A 397 19.96 36.35 -8.43
N PRO A 398 19.19 36.28 -9.54
CA PRO A 398 17.77 36.57 -9.49
C PRO A 398 17.05 35.61 -8.53
N GLN A 399 16.00 36.09 -7.86
CA GLN A 399 15.18 35.26 -6.96
C GLN A 399 14.53 34.07 -7.67
N LYS A 400 14.41 34.12 -9.00
CA LYS A 400 13.88 33.05 -9.84
C LYS A 400 14.81 32.80 -11.03
N ILE A 401 15.23 31.55 -11.19
CA ILE A 401 15.97 31.03 -12.35
C ILE A 401 15.11 30.02 -13.12
N ASN A 402 15.45 29.74 -14.38
CA ASN A 402 14.70 28.76 -15.18
C ASN A 402 15.24 27.33 -15.03
N ASN A 403 16.57 27.14 -15.05
CA ASN A 403 17.24 25.86 -14.89
C ASN A 403 18.51 26.00 -14.03
N VAL A 404 19.12 24.87 -13.65
CA VAL A 404 20.36 24.85 -12.84
C VAL A 404 21.59 25.19 -13.69
N GLU A 405 21.53 24.96 -15.00
CA GLU A 405 22.59 25.32 -15.94
C GLU A 405 22.84 26.84 -15.97
N GLU A 406 21.81 27.64 -15.75
CA GLU A 406 21.89 29.11 -15.64
C GLU A 406 22.78 29.56 -14.47
N LEU A 407 22.93 28.75 -13.43
CA LEU A 407 23.76 29.09 -12.26
C LEU A 407 25.24 29.26 -12.60
N ALA A 408 25.72 28.55 -13.62
CA ALA A 408 27.10 28.68 -14.09
C ALA A 408 27.41 30.11 -14.56
N ASN A 409 26.42 30.82 -15.14
CA ASN A 409 26.57 32.22 -15.58
C ASN A 409 26.77 33.18 -14.40
N TYR A 410 26.35 32.77 -13.20
CA TYR A 410 26.48 33.53 -11.97
C TYR A 410 27.64 33.02 -11.09
N GLN A 411 28.49 32.11 -11.60
CA GLN A 411 29.52 31.43 -10.80
C GLN A 411 28.95 30.77 -9.53
N CYS A 412 27.73 30.27 -9.65
CA CYS A 412 27.05 29.52 -8.60
C CYS A 412 26.78 28.09 -9.07
N TRP A 413 26.58 27.18 -8.12
CA TRP A 413 26.16 25.81 -8.39
C TRP A 413 25.07 25.39 -7.42
N HIS A 414 24.23 24.47 -7.88
CA HIS A 414 23.22 23.86 -7.03
C HIS A 414 23.90 22.92 -6.03
N ILE A 415 23.54 23.05 -4.75
CA ILE A 415 24.02 22.19 -3.68
C ILE A 415 22.86 21.48 -3.01
N ASN A 416 23.12 20.29 -2.47
CA ASN A 416 22.11 19.63 -1.65
C ASN A 416 22.02 20.31 -0.28
N LEU A 417 20.88 20.13 0.41
CA LEU A 417 20.66 20.75 1.72
C LEU A 417 21.68 20.25 2.75
N GLU A 418 22.17 19.03 2.59
CA GLU A 418 23.17 18.39 3.44
C GLU A 418 24.55 19.06 3.32
N ASP A 419 24.84 19.67 2.18
CA ASP A 419 26.15 20.27 1.88
C ASP A 419 26.27 21.73 2.34
N ILE A 420 25.19 22.35 2.83
CA ILE A 420 25.16 23.76 3.22
C ILE A 420 26.28 24.13 4.20
N GLU A 421 26.42 23.35 5.29
CA GLU A 421 27.41 23.63 6.32
C GLU A 421 28.85 23.36 5.84
N LYS A 422 29.01 22.42 4.91
CA LYS A 422 30.30 22.14 4.28
C LYS A 422 30.72 23.29 3.37
N GLU A 423 29.80 23.79 2.55
CA GLU A 423 30.03 24.88 1.60
C GLU A 423 30.28 26.21 2.31
N LYS A 424 29.55 26.51 3.39
CA LYS A 424 29.83 27.69 4.23
C LYS A 424 31.23 27.66 4.83
N LYS A 425 31.71 26.48 5.26
CA LYS A 425 33.08 26.32 5.78
C LYS A 425 34.15 26.49 4.71
N LEU A 426 33.82 26.24 3.44
CA LEU A 426 34.71 26.47 2.29
C LEU A 426 34.73 27.94 1.83
N GLY A 427 33.97 28.82 2.49
CA GLY A 427 33.89 30.25 2.14
C GLY A 427 32.88 30.58 1.05
N SER A 428 32.06 29.61 0.64
CA SER A 428 30.99 29.83 -0.35
C SER A 428 29.83 30.63 0.26
N ILE A 429 29.25 31.55 -0.52
CA ILE A 429 28.03 32.26 -0.13
C ILE A 429 26.84 31.36 -0.49
N VAL A 430 26.08 30.94 0.52
CA VAL A 430 24.90 30.07 0.33
C VAL A 430 23.63 30.90 0.36
N GLN A 431 22.83 30.79 -0.69
CA GLN A 431 21.54 31.46 -0.81
C GLN A 431 20.47 30.54 -1.42
N GLU A 432 19.21 30.93 -1.30
CA GLU A 432 18.09 30.16 -1.81
C GLU A 432 17.43 30.90 -2.97
N VAL A 433 17.20 30.19 -4.07
CA VAL A 433 16.53 30.72 -5.26
C VAL A 433 15.40 29.79 -5.69
N TYR A 434 14.41 30.34 -6.37
CA TYR A 434 13.33 29.55 -6.95
C TYR A 434 13.68 29.12 -8.36
N ARG A 435 13.34 27.89 -8.72
CA ARG A 435 13.29 27.44 -10.11
C ARG A 435 11.92 26.87 -10.45
N SER A 436 11.60 26.77 -11.72
CA SER A 436 10.46 25.94 -12.16
C SER A 436 10.71 24.49 -11.73
N ASP A 437 9.73 23.84 -11.09
CA ASP A 437 9.90 22.46 -10.61
C ASP A 437 10.11 21.52 -11.82
N PRO A 438 11.31 20.93 -12.00
CA PRO A 438 11.58 20.06 -13.14
C PRO A 438 10.64 18.86 -13.16
N ASN A 439 10.11 18.43 -12.00
CA ASN A 439 9.16 17.33 -11.94
C ASN A 439 7.83 17.67 -12.62
N VAL A 440 7.40 18.94 -12.62
CA VAL A 440 6.18 19.36 -13.31
C VAL A 440 6.41 19.34 -14.82
N GLY A 441 7.57 19.82 -15.29
CA GLY A 441 7.95 19.77 -16.71
C GLY A 441 8.15 18.33 -17.21
N ILE A 442 8.84 17.49 -16.45
CA ILE A 442 9.07 16.07 -16.76
C ILE A 442 7.73 15.32 -16.81
N ARG A 443 6.85 15.52 -15.81
CA ARG A 443 5.51 14.92 -15.83
C ARG A 443 4.72 15.42 -17.04
N GLY A 444 4.68 16.72 -17.30
CA GLY A 444 4.01 17.27 -18.49
C GLY A 444 4.51 16.63 -19.79
N LYS A 445 5.82 16.42 -19.92
CA LYS A 445 6.43 15.69 -21.05
C LYS A 445 5.98 14.22 -21.07
N ILE A 446 6.02 13.52 -19.95
CA ILE A 446 5.54 12.13 -19.83
C ILE A 446 4.08 12.02 -20.28
N TYR A 447 3.20 12.88 -19.78
CA TYR A 447 1.78 12.90 -20.17
C TYR A 447 1.63 13.15 -21.67
N ARG A 448 2.32 14.16 -22.22
CA ARG A 448 2.26 14.48 -23.65
C ARG A 448 2.72 13.31 -24.51
N THR A 449 3.89 12.74 -24.20
CA THR A 449 4.44 11.59 -24.93
C THR A 449 3.54 10.36 -24.79
N ALA A 450 3.01 10.08 -23.60
CA ALA A 450 2.05 9.00 -23.37
C ALA A 450 0.80 9.18 -24.25
N PHE A 451 0.22 10.37 -24.28
CA PHE A 451 -0.95 10.66 -25.12
C PHE A 451 -0.64 10.58 -26.62
N GLU A 452 0.54 11.03 -27.06
CA GLU A 452 0.96 10.90 -28.46
C GLU A 452 1.08 9.42 -28.86
N GLN A 453 1.58 8.55 -27.98
CA GLN A 453 1.62 7.10 -28.23
C GLN A 453 0.24 6.46 -28.20
N ILE A 454 -0.63 6.85 -27.27
CA ILE A 454 -2.01 6.37 -27.21
C ILE A 454 -2.76 6.72 -28.50
N LYS A 455 -2.55 7.93 -29.05
CA LYS A 455 -3.16 8.33 -30.33
C LYS A 455 -2.71 7.45 -31.50
N LYS A 456 -1.47 6.96 -31.48
CA LYS A 456 -0.92 6.06 -32.51
C LYS A 456 -1.39 4.60 -32.32
N HIS A 457 -1.54 4.15 -31.08
CA HIS A 457 -1.89 2.77 -30.74
C HIS A 457 -3.09 2.68 -29.78
N PRO A 458 -4.26 3.24 -30.12
CA PRO A 458 -5.35 3.43 -29.16
C PRO A 458 -6.01 2.13 -28.72
N ILE A 459 -6.18 1.17 -29.64
CA ILE A 459 -6.96 -0.05 -29.38
C ILE A 459 -6.09 -1.10 -28.71
N VAL A 460 -4.94 -1.40 -29.30
CA VAL A 460 -4.08 -2.53 -28.90
C VAL A 460 -3.03 -2.11 -27.87
N GLY A 461 -2.66 -0.84 -27.79
CA GLY A 461 -1.52 -0.40 -26.97
C GLY A 461 -0.16 -0.77 -27.58
N ILE A 462 0.90 -0.61 -26.81
CA ILE A 462 2.31 -0.82 -27.21
C ILE A 462 2.99 -1.97 -26.45
N GLY A 463 2.23 -2.71 -25.65
CA GLY A 463 2.69 -3.78 -24.80
C GLY A 463 3.28 -3.31 -23.47
N TRP A 464 3.13 -4.14 -22.44
CA TRP A 464 3.73 -3.89 -21.13
C TRP A 464 5.26 -3.81 -21.22
N GLY A 465 5.89 -3.00 -20.38
CA GLY A 465 7.36 -2.84 -20.35
C GLY A 465 7.94 -1.96 -21.47
N SER A 466 7.25 -1.82 -22.62
CA SER A 466 7.66 -0.92 -23.72
C SER A 466 7.55 0.56 -23.35
N VAL A 467 6.78 0.91 -22.32
CA VAL A 467 6.57 2.30 -21.88
C VAL A 467 7.90 2.99 -21.53
N SER A 468 8.76 2.30 -20.79
CA SER A 468 10.08 2.81 -20.39
C SER A 468 11.01 3.10 -21.58
N THR A 469 10.95 2.28 -22.64
CA THR A 469 11.76 2.50 -23.84
C THR A 469 11.37 3.75 -24.62
N ILE A 470 10.14 4.23 -24.43
CA ILE A 470 9.62 5.43 -25.11
C ILE A 470 9.75 6.68 -24.24
N LEU A 471 9.45 6.55 -22.94
CA LEU A 471 9.54 7.68 -22.01
C LEU A 471 10.98 8.02 -21.64
N GLY A 472 11.90 7.05 -21.76
CA GLY A 472 13.31 7.20 -21.40
C GLY A 472 13.62 6.69 -19.99
N THR A 473 14.81 7.03 -19.50
CA THR A 473 15.27 6.68 -18.16
C THR A 473 15.47 7.94 -17.33
N ASP A 474 15.38 7.80 -16.01
CA ASP A 474 15.78 8.85 -15.08
C ASP A 474 17.32 8.97 -15.02
N GLU A 475 17.81 9.94 -14.24
CA GLU A 475 19.23 10.19 -14.03
C GLU A 475 19.99 8.99 -13.43
N ARG A 476 19.27 7.99 -12.93
CA ARG A 476 19.82 6.76 -12.32
C ARG A 476 19.76 5.57 -13.27
N GLY A 477 19.29 5.76 -14.50
CA GLY A 477 19.10 4.69 -15.49
C GLY A 477 17.85 3.85 -15.28
N THR A 478 16.93 4.25 -14.39
CA THR A 478 15.65 3.57 -14.17
C THR A 478 14.63 4.00 -15.21
N GLY A 479 13.96 3.05 -15.85
CA GLY A 479 12.92 3.35 -16.84
C GLY A 479 11.77 4.18 -16.28
N LEU A 480 11.41 5.27 -16.96
CA LEU A 480 10.27 6.10 -16.58
C LEU A 480 8.94 5.36 -16.80
N ASN A 481 8.00 5.56 -15.87
CA ASN A 481 6.63 5.05 -15.98
C ASN A 481 5.66 6.17 -16.41
N ALA A 482 4.44 5.81 -16.82
CA ALA A 482 3.43 6.78 -17.26
C ALA A 482 2.90 7.69 -16.13
N SER A 483 3.39 7.56 -14.89
CA SER A 483 3.01 8.35 -13.71
C SER A 483 1.51 8.39 -13.41
N ASN A 484 0.73 7.48 -14.01
CA ASN A 484 -0.70 7.35 -13.83
C ASN A 484 -1.14 5.94 -14.22
N ILE A 485 -1.85 5.26 -13.31
CA ILE A 485 -2.23 3.86 -13.50
C ILE A 485 -3.13 3.61 -14.73
N PHE A 486 -3.97 4.58 -15.12
CA PHE A 486 -4.83 4.41 -16.30
C PHE A 486 -4.07 4.63 -17.59
N LEU A 487 -3.19 5.63 -17.64
CA LEU A 487 -2.34 5.84 -18.81
C LEU A 487 -1.43 4.63 -19.02
N ASP A 488 -0.88 4.08 -17.94
CA ASP A 488 -0.06 2.88 -18.01
C ASP A 488 -0.86 1.65 -18.44
N SER A 489 -2.10 1.50 -17.93
CA SER A 489 -3.03 0.45 -18.37
C SER A 489 -3.40 0.57 -19.84
N TRP A 490 -3.62 1.80 -20.34
CA TRP A 490 -3.94 2.04 -21.74
C TRP A 490 -2.74 1.80 -22.64
N LEU A 491 -1.56 2.30 -22.28
CA LEU A 491 -0.34 2.05 -23.05
C LEU A 491 0.02 0.56 -23.06
N GLY A 492 -0.05 -0.11 -21.91
CA GLY A 492 0.40 -1.49 -21.74
C GLY A 492 -0.57 -2.55 -22.26
N ALA A 493 -1.89 -2.34 -22.13
CA ALA A 493 -2.91 -3.32 -22.48
C ALA A 493 -3.97 -2.80 -23.48
N GLY A 494 -3.82 -1.57 -23.98
CA GLY A 494 -4.75 -0.98 -24.94
C GLY A 494 -6.09 -0.57 -24.33
N LEU A 495 -7.03 -0.19 -25.19
CA LEU A 495 -8.37 0.26 -24.80
C LEU A 495 -9.15 -0.83 -24.06
N LEU A 496 -9.04 -2.09 -24.50
CA LEU A 496 -9.73 -3.21 -23.85
C LEU A 496 -9.25 -3.41 -22.41
N GLY A 497 -7.94 -3.37 -22.18
CA GLY A 497 -7.36 -3.46 -20.84
C GLY A 497 -7.76 -2.29 -19.95
N LEU A 498 -7.68 -1.06 -20.47
CA LEU A 498 -8.15 0.14 -19.78
C LEU A 498 -9.62 0.02 -19.35
N LEU A 499 -10.50 -0.38 -20.27
CA LEU A 499 -11.92 -0.53 -19.99
C LEU A 499 -12.17 -1.64 -18.96
N ALA A 500 -11.52 -2.80 -19.10
CA ALA A 500 -11.68 -3.90 -18.16
C ALA A 500 -11.29 -3.48 -16.73
N PHE A 501 -10.15 -2.80 -16.58
CA PHE A 501 -9.68 -2.28 -15.30
C PHE A 501 -10.59 -1.19 -14.74
N SER A 502 -11.00 -0.23 -15.57
CA SER A 502 -11.84 0.90 -15.15
C SER A 502 -13.26 0.45 -14.76
N VAL A 503 -13.85 -0.50 -15.50
CA VAL A 503 -15.16 -1.08 -15.18
C VAL A 503 -15.09 -1.88 -13.88
N LEU A 504 -14.01 -2.63 -13.65
CA LEU A 504 -13.83 -3.38 -12.39
C LEU A 504 -13.76 -2.43 -11.19
N LEU A 505 -12.94 -1.38 -11.29
CA LEU A 505 -12.84 -0.36 -10.24
C LEU A 505 -14.16 0.38 -10.02
N GLY A 506 -14.82 0.79 -11.11
CA GLY A 506 -16.12 1.45 -11.07
C GLY A 506 -17.18 0.58 -10.41
N TYR A 507 -17.24 -0.71 -10.77
CA TYR A 507 -18.11 -1.70 -10.14
C TYR A 507 -17.86 -1.79 -8.64
N VAL A 508 -16.61 -2.02 -8.23
CA VAL A 508 -16.23 -2.14 -6.81
C VAL A 508 -16.63 -0.89 -6.02
N PHE A 509 -16.31 0.30 -6.53
CA PHE A 509 -16.63 1.55 -5.86
C PHE A 509 -18.13 1.81 -5.77
N VAL A 510 -18.85 1.74 -6.89
CA VAL A 510 -20.28 2.06 -6.96
C VAL A 510 -21.08 1.10 -6.09
N PHE A 511 -20.83 -0.21 -6.19
CA PHE A 511 -21.58 -1.18 -5.38
C PHE A 511 -21.27 -1.06 -3.90
N ALA A 512 -20.01 -0.81 -3.51
CA ALA A 512 -19.68 -0.56 -2.11
C ALA A 512 -20.38 0.69 -1.58
N TYR A 513 -20.38 1.77 -2.36
CA TYR A 513 -21.08 3.00 -1.99
C TYR A 513 -22.59 2.80 -1.84
N LEU A 514 -23.23 2.13 -2.81
CA LEU A 514 -24.66 1.81 -2.75
C LEU A 514 -25.02 0.99 -1.52
N LYS A 515 -24.21 -0.03 -1.20
CA LYS A 515 -24.43 -0.91 -0.05
C LYS A 515 -24.21 -0.16 1.27
N PHE A 516 -23.17 0.69 1.34
CA PHE A 516 -22.91 1.58 2.47
C PHE A 516 -24.10 2.52 2.75
N VAL A 517 -24.61 3.21 1.72
CA VAL A 517 -25.78 4.10 1.84
C VAL A 517 -27.03 3.32 2.24
N LYS A 518 -27.30 2.17 1.60
CA LYS A 518 -28.45 1.31 1.94
C LYS A 518 -28.39 0.81 3.38
N SER A 519 -27.19 0.49 3.87
CA SER A 519 -26.95 0.09 5.26
C SER A 519 -26.96 1.26 6.24
N GLN A 520 -27.21 2.49 5.79
CA GLN A 520 -27.10 3.70 6.63
C GLN A 520 -25.76 3.78 7.36
N GLY A 521 -24.68 3.52 6.63
CA GLY A 521 -23.32 3.60 7.14
C GLY A 521 -22.95 2.57 8.20
N THR A 522 -23.75 1.51 8.38
CA THR A 522 -23.45 0.47 9.36
C THR A 522 -22.56 -0.64 8.85
N GLU A 523 -22.47 -0.80 7.53
CA GLU A 523 -21.76 -1.92 6.94
C GLU A 523 -20.25 -1.69 6.80
N ILE A 524 -19.50 -2.34 7.69
CA ILE A 524 -18.04 -2.23 7.80
C ILE A 524 -17.32 -2.71 6.53
N ALA A 525 -17.82 -3.77 5.89
CA ALA A 525 -17.24 -4.30 4.65
C ALA A 525 -17.24 -3.25 3.52
N SER A 526 -18.35 -2.54 3.38
CA SER A 526 -18.50 -1.47 2.38
C SER A 526 -17.60 -0.28 2.71
N THR A 527 -17.49 0.10 3.99
CA THR A 527 -16.54 1.13 4.43
C THR A 527 -15.08 0.75 4.12
N PHE A 528 -14.70 -0.51 4.40
CA PHE A 528 -13.38 -1.05 4.06
C PHE A 528 -13.09 -0.93 2.57
N VAL A 529 -14.03 -1.33 1.72
CA VAL A 529 -13.87 -1.28 0.27
C VAL A 529 -13.75 0.17 -0.22
N ILE A 530 -14.62 1.07 0.24
CA ILE A 530 -14.56 2.49 -0.17
C ILE A 530 -13.20 3.10 0.20
N PHE A 531 -12.75 2.93 1.44
CA PHE A 531 -11.46 3.49 1.88
C PHE A 531 -10.29 2.83 1.18
N GLY A 532 -10.33 1.51 0.97
CA GLY A 532 -9.31 0.79 0.23
C GLY A 532 -9.20 1.25 -1.22
N VAL A 533 -10.34 1.51 -1.89
CA VAL A 533 -10.35 2.10 -3.24
C VAL A 533 -9.64 3.46 -3.22
N PHE A 534 -10.02 4.37 -2.33
CA PHE A 534 -9.35 5.68 -2.25
C PHE A 534 -7.85 5.57 -1.91
N ALA A 535 -7.50 4.65 -1.02
CA ALA A 535 -6.12 4.42 -0.59
C ALA A 535 -5.19 3.99 -1.71
N ILE A 536 -5.68 3.09 -2.57
CA ILE A 536 -4.92 2.58 -3.70
C ILE A 536 -5.00 3.58 -4.85
N PHE A 537 -6.19 4.12 -5.12
CA PHE A 537 -6.45 4.87 -6.32
C PHE A 537 -5.80 6.25 -6.33
N VAL A 538 -5.97 7.03 -5.27
CA VAL A 538 -5.51 8.43 -5.23
C VAL A 538 -3.99 8.52 -5.41
N PRO A 539 -3.16 7.75 -4.68
CA PRO A 539 -1.72 7.80 -4.92
C PRO A 539 -1.32 7.33 -6.32
N ASN A 540 -2.09 6.39 -6.91
CA ASN A 540 -1.89 5.86 -8.25
C ASN A 540 -2.45 6.74 -9.39
N LEU A 541 -3.07 7.89 -9.09
CA LEU A 541 -3.29 8.91 -10.11
C LEU A 541 -1.99 9.64 -10.49
N PHE A 542 -0.97 9.56 -9.63
CA PHE A 542 0.32 10.20 -9.78
C PHE A 542 1.49 9.20 -9.81
N ASN A 543 1.18 7.90 -9.80
CA ASN A 543 2.11 6.77 -9.86
C ASN A 543 1.50 5.64 -10.72
N SER A 544 2.27 4.59 -11.06
CA SER A 544 1.73 3.39 -11.73
C SER A 544 1.99 2.09 -10.96
N GLY A 545 1.24 1.88 -9.88
CA GLY A 545 1.36 0.73 -8.98
C GLY A 545 0.55 -0.49 -9.42
N ILE A 546 0.27 -0.66 -10.72
CA ILE A 546 -0.55 -1.77 -11.22
C ILE A 546 0.09 -3.15 -10.95
N PHE A 547 1.41 -3.20 -10.83
CA PHE A 547 2.18 -4.42 -10.52
C PHE A 547 2.52 -4.59 -9.03
N LEU A 548 1.73 -3.99 -8.14
CA LEU A 548 1.83 -4.23 -6.69
C LEU A 548 0.88 -5.37 -6.28
N GLY A 549 1.41 -6.39 -5.60
CA GLY A 549 0.63 -7.60 -5.28
C GLY A 549 -0.61 -7.31 -4.43
N PHE A 550 -0.48 -6.41 -3.45
CA PHE A 550 -1.58 -6.07 -2.55
C PHE A 550 -2.75 -5.37 -3.26
N VAL A 551 -2.54 -4.71 -4.41
CA VAL A 551 -3.60 -4.08 -5.20
C VAL A 551 -4.56 -5.15 -5.74
N TRP A 552 -4.03 -6.20 -6.34
CA TRP A 552 -4.82 -7.31 -6.88
C TRP A 552 -5.50 -8.14 -5.79
N VAL A 553 -4.81 -8.36 -4.66
CA VAL A 553 -5.41 -8.98 -3.48
C VAL A 553 -6.56 -8.15 -2.94
N PHE A 554 -6.40 -6.82 -2.84
CA PHE A 554 -7.48 -5.93 -2.44
C PHE A 554 -8.68 -6.02 -3.38
N LEU A 555 -8.46 -5.96 -4.71
CA LEU A 555 -9.55 -6.07 -5.69
C LEU A 555 -10.31 -7.39 -5.53
N ALA A 556 -9.60 -8.51 -5.32
CA ALA A 556 -10.23 -9.80 -5.07
C ALA A 556 -11.08 -9.81 -3.81
N ILE A 557 -10.54 -9.29 -2.69
CA ILE A 557 -11.27 -9.14 -1.42
C ILE A 557 -12.51 -8.26 -1.64
N ALA A 558 -12.34 -7.11 -2.28
CA ALA A 558 -13.41 -6.14 -2.47
C ALA A 558 -14.56 -6.73 -3.27
N VAL A 559 -14.27 -7.42 -4.37
CA VAL A 559 -15.31 -8.08 -5.16
C VAL A 559 -15.98 -9.21 -4.36
N SER A 560 -15.23 -10.01 -3.60
CA SER A 560 -15.84 -11.04 -2.74
C SER A 560 -16.81 -10.47 -1.71
N LEU A 561 -16.45 -9.39 -1.01
CA LEU A 561 -17.32 -8.77 -0.01
C LEU A 561 -18.59 -8.15 -0.60
N LEU A 562 -18.53 -7.70 -1.86
CA LEU A 562 -19.67 -7.15 -2.58
C LEU A 562 -20.53 -8.25 -3.22
N ALA A 563 -19.94 -9.41 -3.52
CA ALA A 563 -20.62 -10.56 -4.11
C ALA A 563 -21.62 -11.26 -3.17
N ASP A 564 -21.44 -11.07 -1.86
CA ASP A 564 -22.09 -11.80 -0.75
C ASP A 564 -23.54 -11.35 -0.47
N THR A 565 -24.19 -10.67 -1.42
CA THR A 565 -25.62 -10.36 -1.34
C THR A 565 -26.43 -11.53 -1.88
N LYS A 566 -26.70 -12.50 -1.02
CA LYS A 566 -27.95 -13.27 -1.11
C LYS A 566 -29.00 -12.63 -0.23
#